data_AF-A0A7S2MHK1-F1
#
_entry.id   AF-A0A7S2MHK1-F1
#
_cell.length_a   1.000
_cell.length_b   1.000
_cell.length_c   1.000
_cell.angle_alpha   90.00
_cell.angle_beta   90.00
_cell.angle_gamma   90.00
#
_symmetry.space_group_name_H-M   'P 1'
#
loop_
_entity.id
_entity.type
_entity.pdbx_description
1 polymer ?
#
loop_
_entity_poly.entity_id
_entity_poly.type
_entity_poly.pdbx_seq_one_letter_code
_entity_poly.pdbx_strand_id
1 'polypeptide(L)'
;WCHYRPPQRRLILRKSNPSSSMFKKFDPSNDVSTSTQVKASVLRKIKSSISTSHPALTDEMLDELLPKKPPLVQYKVGPHLMLYCRGSEPVFFQQRDGPILPSLKFVHKYPGLDFTKVTVDKGAIPFLLGGANCMCPGLTNPGGWMPEDGLEQDEQGFD
;
A
#
# COMPACT_ATOMS: atom_id res chain seq x y z
N TRP A 1 -31.00 -12.72 44.54
CA TRP A 1 -30.56 -13.60 43.44
C TRP A 1 -31.44 -13.36 42.23
N CYS A 2 -30.97 -12.52 41.30
CA CYS A 2 -31.24 -12.56 39.85
C CYS A 2 -30.71 -11.25 39.26
N HIS A 3 -29.56 -11.32 38.58
CA HIS A 3 -28.96 -10.20 37.85
C HIS A 3 -29.29 -10.40 36.36
N TYR A 4 -30.13 -9.52 35.81
CA TYR A 4 -30.56 -9.56 34.42
C TYR A 4 -29.47 -8.92 33.54
N ARG A 5 -28.75 -9.73 32.75
CA ARG A 5 -27.79 -9.25 31.75
C ARG A 5 -28.52 -9.01 30.42
N PRO A 6 -28.45 -7.81 29.81
CA PRO A 6 -29.07 -7.59 28.50
C PRO A 6 -28.33 -8.37 27.39
N PRO A 7 -29.04 -8.81 26.34
CA PRO A 7 -28.45 -9.57 25.24
C PRO A 7 -27.61 -8.63 24.37
N GLN A 8 -26.31 -8.90 24.32
CA GLN A 8 -25.39 -8.28 23.36
C GLN A 8 -25.89 -8.59 21.95
N ARG A 9 -26.36 -7.55 21.23
CA ARG A 9 -26.65 -7.61 19.80
C ARG A 9 -25.35 -7.99 19.09
N ARG A 10 -25.25 -9.26 18.70
CA ARG A 10 -24.18 -9.80 17.88
C ARG A 10 -24.26 -9.10 16.53
N LEU A 11 -23.50 -8.01 16.37
CA LEU A 11 -23.21 -7.39 15.08
C LEU A 11 -22.61 -8.50 14.21
N ILE A 12 -23.41 -9.02 13.29
CA ILE A 12 -22.93 -9.89 12.22
C ILE A 12 -22.12 -8.96 11.31
N LEU A 13 -20.84 -8.79 11.64
CA LEU A 13 -19.85 -8.27 10.71
C LEU A 13 -19.91 -9.16 9.47
N ARG A 14 -20.50 -8.61 8.41
CA ARG A 14 -20.48 -9.19 7.07
C ARG A 14 -19.02 -9.44 6.76
N LYS A 15 -18.65 -10.73 6.74
CA LYS A 15 -17.34 -11.20 6.32
C LYS A 15 -17.18 -10.78 4.86
N SER A 16 -16.54 -9.65 4.62
CA SER A 16 -16.08 -9.28 3.30
C SER A 16 -15.09 -10.37 2.90
N ASN A 17 -15.35 -11.01 1.76
CA ASN A 17 -14.41 -11.98 1.19
C ASN A 17 -13.08 -11.27 0.95
N PRO A 18 -11.95 -11.68 1.56
CA PRO A 18 -10.65 -11.14 1.22
C PRO A 18 -10.16 -11.88 -0.04
N SER A 19 -10.87 -11.77 -1.15
CA SER A 19 -10.45 -12.35 -2.43
C SER A 19 -9.70 -11.30 -3.24
N SER A 20 -8.52 -10.89 -2.77
CA SER A 20 -7.58 -10.09 -3.55
C SER A 20 -6.22 -10.03 -2.84
N SER A 21 -5.51 -11.15 -2.74
CA SER A 21 -4.09 -11.10 -2.40
C SER A 21 -3.33 -10.47 -3.59
N MET A 22 -3.02 -9.19 -3.50
CA MET A 22 -2.55 -8.33 -4.60
C MET A 22 -1.41 -8.90 -5.46
N PHE A 23 -0.41 -9.54 -4.82
CA PHE A 23 0.76 -10.10 -5.51
C PHE A 23 1.07 -11.56 -5.15
N LYS A 24 0.27 -12.23 -4.31
CA LYS A 24 0.60 -13.58 -3.79
C LYS A 24 0.61 -14.67 -4.87
N LYS A 25 -0.18 -14.51 -5.92
CA LYS A 25 -0.26 -15.43 -7.06
C LYS A 25 0.20 -14.78 -8.37
N PHE A 26 0.91 -13.66 -8.28
CA PHE A 26 1.31 -12.90 -9.46
C PHE A 26 2.35 -13.65 -10.27
N ASP A 27 2.03 -13.95 -11.52
CA ASP A 27 2.93 -14.46 -12.54
C ASP A 27 3.17 -13.38 -13.62
N PRO A 28 4.41 -12.88 -13.77
CA PRO A 28 4.75 -11.86 -14.77
C PRO A 28 4.37 -12.23 -16.21
N SER A 29 4.28 -13.52 -16.53
CA SER A 29 4.02 -14.00 -17.89
C SER A 29 2.53 -14.10 -18.22
N ASN A 30 1.69 -14.36 -17.21
CA ASN A 30 0.26 -14.65 -17.40
C ASN A 30 -0.65 -13.50 -16.95
N ASP A 31 -0.26 -12.74 -15.94
CA ASP A 31 -1.14 -11.72 -15.34
C ASP A 31 -1.01 -10.33 -15.98
N VAL A 32 -0.01 -10.12 -16.82
CA VAL A 32 0.23 -8.86 -17.52
C VAL A 32 -0.62 -8.80 -18.78
N SER A 33 -1.70 -8.02 -18.74
CA SER A 33 -2.65 -7.91 -19.86
C SER A 33 -2.17 -6.95 -20.94
N THR A 34 -1.58 -5.81 -20.56
CA THR A 34 -1.16 -4.79 -21.52
C THR A 34 -0.03 -3.95 -20.94
N SER A 35 0.93 -3.57 -21.79
CA SER A 35 1.97 -2.60 -21.43
C SER A 35 1.84 -1.34 -22.30
N THR A 36 1.93 -0.18 -21.66
CA THR A 36 1.78 1.13 -22.31
C THR A 36 2.90 2.04 -21.85
N GLN A 37 3.56 2.72 -22.78
CA GLN A 37 4.53 3.75 -22.43
C GLN A 37 3.82 5.00 -21.90
N VAL A 38 4.24 5.46 -20.73
CA VAL A 38 3.66 6.63 -20.06
C VAL A 38 4.14 7.89 -20.77
N LYS A 39 3.18 8.65 -21.31
CA LYS A 39 3.44 9.95 -21.93
C LYS A 39 3.81 10.99 -20.87
N ALA A 40 4.54 12.03 -21.27
CA ALA A 40 4.99 13.09 -20.37
C ALA A 40 3.85 13.78 -19.59
N SER A 41 2.67 13.93 -20.20
CA SER A 41 1.49 14.49 -19.52
C SER A 41 0.99 13.61 -18.37
N VAL A 42 0.96 12.29 -18.59
CA VAL A 42 0.54 11.31 -17.58
C VAL A 42 1.60 11.21 -16.47
N LEU A 43 2.89 11.31 -16.81
CA LEU A 43 3.97 11.34 -15.84
C LEU A 43 3.83 12.50 -14.84
N ARG A 44 3.46 13.70 -15.32
CA ARG A 44 3.20 14.85 -14.44
C ARG A 44 2.03 14.61 -13.49
N LYS A 45 0.95 13.97 -13.98
CA LYS A 45 -0.18 13.58 -13.14
C LYS A 45 0.23 12.60 -12.06
N ILE A 46 1.02 11.59 -12.41
CA ILE A 46 1.55 10.60 -11.46
C ILE A 46 2.40 11.28 -10.39
N LYS A 47 3.31 12.20 -10.77
CA LYS A 47 4.12 12.96 -9.80
C LYS A 47 3.26 13.77 -8.84
N SER A 48 2.26 14.47 -9.36
CA SER A 48 1.30 15.21 -8.54
C SER A 48 0.56 14.29 -7.57
N SER A 49 0.08 13.12 -8.02
CA SER A 49 -0.58 12.14 -7.15
C SER A 49 0.35 11.57 -6.07
N ILE A 50 1.61 11.30 -6.40
CA ILE A 50 2.60 10.80 -5.43
C ILE A 50 2.93 11.87 -4.39
N SER A 51 3.12 13.13 -4.82
CA SER A 51 3.36 14.26 -3.92
C SER A 51 2.20 14.45 -2.94
N THR A 52 0.95 14.25 -3.39
CA THR A 52 -0.23 14.26 -2.50
C THR A 52 -0.26 13.06 -1.54
N SER A 53 0.02 11.85 -2.02
CA SER A 53 -0.01 10.65 -1.17
C SER A 53 1.15 10.58 -0.16
N HIS A 54 2.31 11.14 -0.50
CA HIS A 54 3.53 11.01 0.29
C HIS A 54 4.25 12.36 0.35
N PRO A 55 3.90 13.25 1.28
CA PRO A 55 4.53 14.56 1.39
C PRO A 55 6.03 14.50 1.74
N ALA A 56 6.51 13.35 2.24
CA ALA A 56 7.92 13.11 2.49
C ALA A 56 8.78 13.00 1.20
N LEU A 57 8.16 12.79 0.04
CA LEU A 57 8.86 12.78 -1.24
C LEU A 57 8.93 14.19 -1.83
N THR A 58 10.13 14.77 -1.85
CA THR A 58 10.36 16.05 -2.55
C THR A 58 10.28 15.87 -4.06
N ASP A 59 9.88 16.94 -4.75
CA ASP A 59 9.79 16.95 -6.22
C ASP A 59 11.14 16.66 -6.90
N GLU A 60 12.25 17.09 -6.29
CA GLU A 60 13.61 16.81 -6.77
C GLU A 60 13.93 15.31 -6.75
N MET A 61 13.56 14.61 -5.67
CA MET A 61 13.70 13.16 -5.62
C MET A 61 12.81 12.48 -6.64
N LEU A 62 11.56 12.94 -6.82
CA LEU A 62 10.68 12.40 -7.85
C LEU A 62 11.20 12.61 -9.28
N ASP A 63 11.91 13.71 -9.53
CA ASP A 63 12.55 13.98 -10.82
C ASP A 63 13.76 13.05 -11.08
N GLU A 64 14.56 12.75 -10.07
CA GLU A 64 15.64 11.77 -10.16
C GLU A 64 15.12 10.33 -10.32
N LEU A 65 14.04 10.01 -9.60
CA LEU A 65 13.44 8.67 -9.57
C LEU A 65 12.66 8.34 -10.84
N LEU A 66 11.87 9.32 -11.30
CA LEU A 66 11.06 9.25 -12.52
C LEU A 66 11.62 10.22 -13.57
N PRO A 67 12.79 9.89 -14.16
CA PRO A 67 13.41 10.73 -15.17
C PRO A 67 12.53 10.76 -16.42
N LYS A 68 12.59 11.86 -17.17
CA LYS A 68 11.85 12.01 -18.45
C LYS A 68 12.32 11.00 -19.51
N LYS A 69 13.55 10.48 -19.38
CA LYS A 69 14.16 9.46 -20.23
C LYS A 69 15.05 8.59 -19.33
N PRO A 70 14.96 7.25 -19.34
CA PRO A 70 14.13 6.38 -20.19
C PRO A 70 12.63 6.47 -19.87
N PRO A 71 11.74 6.14 -20.83
CA PRO A 71 10.29 6.23 -20.64
C PRO A 71 9.81 5.23 -19.59
N LEU A 72 8.93 5.68 -18.70
CA LEU A 72 8.24 4.84 -17.74
C LEU A 72 7.22 3.95 -18.48
N VAL A 73 7.17 2.66 -18.17
CA VAL A 73 6.21 1.72 -18.74
C VAL A 73 5.16 1.38 -17.69
N GLN A 74 3.91 1.56 -18.04
CA GLN A 74 2.77 1.14 -17.23
C GLN A 74 2.30 -0.23 -17.71
N TYR A 75 2.28 -1.20 -16.80
CA TYR A 75 1.74 -2.54 -17.00
C TYR A 75 0.38 -2.65 -16.32
N LYS A 76 -0.64 -3.04 -17.07
CA LYS A 76 -1.94 -3.43 -16.51
C LYS A 76 -1.86 -4.90 -16.12
N VAL A 77 -2.03 -5.16 -14.82
CA VAL A 77 -1.99 -6.48 -14.23
C VAL A 77 -3.40 -6.83 -13.76
N GLY A 78 -4.01 -7.85 -14.38
CA GLY A 78 -5.39 -8.22 -14.09
C GLY A 78 -6.41 -7.05 -14.18
N PRO A 79 -7.56 -7.16 -13.49
CA PRO A 79 -8.65 -6.19 -13.65
C PRO A 79 -8.44 -4.85 -12.93
N HIS A 80 -7.58 -4.80 -11.92
CA HIS A 80 -7.60 -3.74 -10.91
C HIS A 80 -6.21 -3.31 -10.41
N LEU A 81 -5.14 -3.70 -11.10
CA LEU A 81 -3.78 -3.37 -10.68
C LEU A 81 -3.00 -2.74 -11.84
N MET A 82 -2.33 -1.64 -11.54
CA MET A 82 -1.47 -0.90 -12.46
C MET A 82 -0.07 -0.84 -11.86
N LEU A 83 0.91 -1.34 -12.59
CA LEU A 83 2.30 -1.38 -12.18
C LEU A 83 3.11 -0.41 -13.03
N TYR A 84 3.93 0.42 -12.41
CA TYR A 84 4.81 1.37 -13.06
C TYR A 84 6.25 0.91 -12.97
N CYS A 85 6.84 0.59 -14.11
CA CYS A 85 8.19 0.05 -14.21
C CYS A 85 9.10 1.02 -14.95
N ARG A 86 10.30 1.20 -14.40
CA ARG A 86 11.41 1.89 -15.05
C ARG A 86 12.33 0.83 -15.64
N GLY A 87 12.22 0.60 -16.95
CA GLY A 87 12.90 -0.53 -17.60
C GLY A 87 12.39 -1.85 -17.04
N SER A 88 13.26 -2.61 -16.37
CA SER A 88 12.92 -3.91 -15.75
C SER A 88 12.56 -3.81 -14.26
N GLU A 89 12.62 -2.62 -13.65
CA GLU A 89 12.42 -2.45 -12.21
C GLU A 89 11.04 -1.83 -11.89
N PRO A 90 10.18 -2.50 -11.08
CA PRO A 90 8.92 -1.92 -10.62
C PRO A 90 9.16 -0.89 -9.52
N VAL A 91 8.74 0.35 -9.77
CA VAL A 91 8.96 1.48 -8.85
C VAL A 91 7.71 1.77 -8.04
N PHE A 92 6.55 1.85 -8.72
CA PHE A 92 5.27 2.17 -8.10
C PHE A 92 4.18 1.21 -8.57
N PHE A 93 3.12 1.09 -7.79
CA PHE A 93 1.90 0.40 -8.18
C PHE A 93 0.67 1.16 -7.69
N GLN A 94 -0.45 0.90 -8.34
CA GLN A 94 -1.74 1.50 -8.02
C GLN A 94 -2.82 0.43 -8.13
N GLN A 95 -3.71 0.38 -7.15
CA GLN A 95 -4.86 -0.52 -7.17
C GLN A 95 -6.14 0.26 -7.42
N ARG A 96 -6.91 -0.10 -8.44
CA ARG A 96 -8.14 0.61 -8.84
C ARG A 96 -7.91 2.13 -8.84
N ASP A 97 -8.66 2.85 -8.00
CA ASP A 97 -8.60 4.30 -7.80
C ASP A 97 -7.92 4.68 -6.46
N GLY A 98 -7.15 3.76 -5.88
CA GLY A 98 -6.40 3.99 -4.66
C GLY A 98 -5.14 4.84 -4.85
N PRO A 99 -4.46 5.19 -3.74
CA PRO A 99 -3.22 5.94 -3.78
C PRO A 99 -2.12 5.16 -4.52
N ILE A 100 -1.19 5.90 -5.13
CA ILE A 100 -0.01 5.30 -5.75
C ILE A 100 0.98 4.95 -4.64
N LEU A 101 1.32 3.67 -4.54
CA LEU A 101 2.20 3.13 -3.51
C LEU A 101 3.57 2.76 -4.10
N PRO A 102 4.67 3.02 -3.36
CA PRO A 102 6.01 2.61 -3.77
C PRO A 102 6.20 1.09 -3.60
N SER A 103 7.12 0.51 -4.38
CA SER A 103 7.54 -0.88 -4.19
C SER A 103 8.40 -1.06 -2.94
N LEU A 104 8.42 -2.26 -2.36
CA LEU A 104 9.24 -2.52 -1.16
C LEU A 104 10.75 -2.29 -1.42
N LYS A 105 11.22 -2.63 -2.63
CA LYS A 105 12.61 -2.37 -3.07
C LYS A 105 12.92 -0.87 -3.04
N PHE A 106 11.96 -0.06 -3.45
CA PHE A 106 12.09 1.39 -3.41
C PHE A 106 12.24 1.92 -1.98
N VAL A 107 11.34 1.48 -1.08
CA VAL A 107 11.37 1.90 0.34
C VAL A 107 12.69 1.48 1.01
N HIS A 108 13.19 0.28 0.70
CA HIS A 108 14.47 -0.19 1.24
C HIS A 108 15.69 0.58 0.72
N LYS A 109 15.62 1.15 -0.48
CA LYS A 109 16.71 1.95 -1.07
C LYS A 109 16.83 3.34 -0.43
N TYR A 110 15.71 3.89 0.04
CA TYR A 110 15.65 5.23 0.64
C TYR A 110 15.09 5.16 2.07
N PRO A 111 15.83 4.58 3.03
CA PRO A 111 15.36 4.43 4.41
C PRO A 111 15.19 5.77 5.16
N GLY A 112 15.84 6.83 4.66
CA GLY A 112 15.76 8.20 5.17
C GLY A 112 14.52 8.98 4.73
N LEU A 113 13.63 8.38 3.93
CA LEU A 113 12.29 8.92 3.70
C LEU A 113 11.38 8.51 4.85
N ASP A 114 10.69 9.49 5.43
CA ASP A 114 9.74 9.30 6.53
C ASP A 114 8.42 8.72 6.02
N PHE A 115 8.45 7.45 5.64
CA PHE A 115 7.23 6.66 5.47
C PHE A 115 6.68 6.24 6.83
N THR A 116 5.36 6.09 6.93
CA THR A 116 4.69 5.50 8.09
C THR A 116 5.25 4.09 8.32
N LYS A 117 6.07 3.96 9.36
CA LYS A 117 6.69 2.70 9.78
C LYS A 117 5.90 2.14 10.94
N VAL A 118 5.61 0.85 10.91
CA VAL A 118 4.96 0.14 12.01
C VAL A 118 5.84 -1.04 12.38
N THR A 119 6.11 -1.20 13.67
CA THR A 119 6.89 -2.33 14.18
C THR A 119 5.96 -3.41 14.70
N VAL A 120 6.24 -4.65 14.34
CA VAL A 120 5.42 -5.83 14.64
C VAL A 120 6.21 -6.84 15.46
N ASP A 121 5.51 -7.71 16.19
CA ASP A 121 6.15 -8.78 16.95
C ASP A 121 6.89 -9.81 16.08
N LYS A 122 7.91 -10.46 16.66
CA LYS A 122 8.67 -11.55 16.03
C LYS A 122 7.77 -12.71 15.59
N GLY A 123 6.73 -13.01 16.37
CA GLY A 123 5.76 -14.06 16.06
C GLY A 123 4.90 -13.76 14.83
N ALA A 124 4.72 -12.48 14.47
CA ALA A 124 3.89 -12.05 13.34
C ALA A 124 4.62 -12.08 11.98
N ILE A 125 5.96 -11.99 11.99
CA ILE A 125 6.80 -11.96 10.79
C ILE A 125 6.49 -13.08 9.79
N PRO A 126 6.45 -14.37 10.15
CA PRO A 126 6.20 -15.44 9.18
C PRO A 126 4.81 -15.34 8.54
N PHE A 127 3.82 -14.85 9.28
CA PHE A 127 2.46 -14.67 8.77
C PHE A 127 2.37 -13.47 7.82
N LEU A 128 3.03 -12.36 8.14
CA LEU A 128 3.11 -11.18 7.27
C LEU A 128 3.83 -11.48 5.95
N LEU A 129 4.96 -12.21 6.01
CA LEU A 129 5.65 -12.68 4.80
C LEU A 129 4.79 -13.64 3.98
N GLY A 130 3.89 -14.39 4.63
CA GLY A 130 2.86 -15.20 3.99
C GLY A 130 1.73 -14.41 3.32
N GLY A 131 1.73 -13.08 3.43
CA GLY A 131 0.71 -12.18 2.91
C GLY A 131 -0.55 -12.11 3.78
N ALA A 132 -0.45 -12.42 5.08
CA ALA A 132 -1.52 -12.15 6.03
C ALA A 132 -1.56 -10.66 6.37
N ASN A 133 -2.74 -10.17 6.75
CA ASN A 133 -2.89 -8.81 7.27
C ASN A 133 -2.31 -8.70 8.68
N CYS A 134 -1.80 -7.52 9.05
CA CYS A 134 -1.38 -7.25 10.42
C CYS A 134 -2.62 -7.13 11.33
N MET A 135 -2.61 -7.82 12.46
CA MET A 135 -3.70 -7.81 13.44
C MET A 135 -3.31 -6.96 14.65
N CYS A 136 -4.28 -6.31 15.29
CA CYS A 136 -4.04 -5.41 16.43
C CYS A 136 -3.15 -6.01 17.55
N PRO A 137 -3.30 -7.29 17.95
CA PRO A 137 -2.43 -7.89 18.96
C PRO A 137 -0.94 -7.94 18.58
N GLY A 138 -0.61 -7.91 17.28
CA GLY A 138 0.76 -7.86 16.80
C GLY A 138 1.39 -6.46 16.85
N LEU A 139 0.61 -5.44 17.20
CA LEU A 139 1.00 -4.03 17.27
C LEU A 139 0.99 -3.47 18.70
N THR A 140 0.20 -4.05 19.60
CA THR A 140 0.03 -3.59 20.99
C THR A 140 0.92 -4.34 22.00
N ASN A 141 1.85 -5.16 21.52
CA ASN A 141 2.81 -5.89 22.36
C ASN A 141 4.01 -4.98 22.74
N PRO A 142 4.85 -5.37 23.72
CA PRO A 142 5.99 -4.54 24.16
C PRO A 142 7.03 -4.22 23.07
N GLY A 143 7.04 -4.99 21.98
CA GLY A 143 7.89 -4.76 20.81
C GLY A 143 7.20 -4.04 19.65
N GLY A 144 5.92 -3.71 19.80
CA GLY A 144 5.14 -2.98 18.82
C GLY A 144 5.36 -1.47 19.00
N TRP A 145 5.52 -0.78 17.88
CA TRP A 145 5.57 0.68 17.85
C TRP A 145 4.70 1.17 16.69
N MET A 146 3.84 2.12 17.00
CA MET A 146 3.01 2.84 16.04
C MET A 146 3.32 4.33 16.19
N PRO A 147 3.42 5.07 15.08
CA PRO A 147 3.44 6.53 15.13
C PRO A 147 2.13 7.03 15.74
N GLU A 148 2.19 8.14 16.47
CA GLU A 148 0.98 8.81 16.97
C GLU A 148 0.06 9.17 15.79
N ASP A 149 -1.26 9.14 16.02
CA ASP A 149 -2.28 9.47 15.02
C ASP A 149 -2.20 10.97 14.66
N GLY A 150 -1.17 11.33 13.89
CA GLY A 150 -0.98 12.64 13.33
C GLY A 150 -1.63 12.69 11.96
N LEU A 151 -2.91 13.03 11.94
CA LEU A 151 -3.66 13.84 10.97
C LEU A 151 -5.16 13.54 11.12
N GLU A 152 -5.92 14.61 11.36
CA GLU A 152 -7.37 14.75 11.57
C GLU A 152 -8.24 13.50 11.34
N GLN A 153 -8.99 13.12 12.38
CA GLN A 153 -10.18 12.26 12.26
C GLN A 153 -11.00 12.69 11.06
N ASP A 154 -11.01 11.90 10.00
CA ASP A 154 -12.05 11.93 9.01
C ASP A 154 -13.38 11.71 9.75
N GLU A 155 -14.29 12.69 9.65
CA GLU A 155 -15.61 12.72 10.33
C GLU A 155 -16.49 11.48 10.07
N GLN A 156 -16.08 10.58 9.17
CA GLN A 156 -16.72 9.29 8.98
C GLN A 156 -15.98 8.20 9.78
N GLY A 157 -16.21 8.23 11.09
CA GLY A 157 -15.80 7.18 12.01
C GLY A 157 -16.13 5.78 11.48
N PHE A 158 -15.09 5.03 11.19
CA PHE A 158 -15.14 3.58 11.04
C PHE A 158 -13.94 2.98 11.78
N ASP A 159 -14.06 2.94 13.10
CA ASP A 159 -13.43 1.92 13.94
C ASP A 159 -14.47 0.80 14.17
#